data_AF-A0A3D8GWM5-F1
#
_entry.id   AF-A0A3D8GWM5-F1
#
_cell.length_a   1.000
_cell.length_b   1.000
_cell.length_c   1.000
_cell.angle_alpha   90.00
_cell.angle_beta   90.00
_cell.angle_gamma   90.00
#
_symmetry.space_group_name_H-M   'P 1'
#
loop_
_entity.id
_entity.type
_entity.pdbx_description
1 polymer ?
#
loop_
_entity_poly.entity_id
_entity_poly.type
_entity_poly.pdbx_seq_one_letter_code
_entity_poly.pdbx_strand_id
1 'polypeptide(L)'
;MICFCEELDDEIYGLGGKVVILEGRDTILQAYGLKSGRYLELAGIDTRLLTMFYKSMMPGIDWFIVVYDYNQFCADQEVKEAIIWHELGHIENPVEKDQLSVECEIRCDELAIMRGYKEGMRRVLDMTQKMARALNNKLLDDMTSERLMRITG
;
A
#
# COMPACT_ATOMS: atom_id res chain seq x y z
N MET A 1 -1.42 -4.34 -18.91
CA MET A 1 -2.90 -4.37 -19.01
C MET A 1 -3.46 -4.08 -17.63
N ILE A 2 -4.46 -3.19 -17.49
CA ILE A 2 -5.10 -2.89 -16.20
C ILE A 2 -6.36 -3.76 -16.09
N CYS A 3 -6.49 -4.52 -15.00
CA CYS A 3 -7.65 -5.37 -14.74
C CYS A 3 -8.42 -4.84 -13.54
N PHE A 4 -9.76 -4.76 -13.65
CA PHE A 4 -10.63 -4.48 -12.52
C PHE A 4 -10.78 -5.74 -11.68
N CYS A 5 -10.33 -5.70 -10.43
CA CYS A 5 -10.28 -6.87 -9.56
C CYS A 5 -11.41 -6.86 -8.53
N GLU A 6 -11.57 -5.75 -7.81
CA GLU A 6 -12.48 -5.66 -6.67
C GLU A 6 -12.99 -4.24 -6.50
N GLU A 7 -14.26 -4.10 -6.15
CA GLU A 7 -14.84 -2.85 -5.66
C GLU A 7 -14.96 -2.96 -4.15
N LEU A 8 -14.47 -1.96 -3.42
CA LEU A 8 -14.58 -1.96 -1.96
C LEU A 8 -16.02 -1.67 -1.54
N ASP A 9 -16.51 -2.45 -0.58
CA ASP A 9 -17.84 -2.31 -0.01
C ASP A 9 -17.92 -1.05 0.87
N ASP A 10 -18.87 -0.18 0.57
CA ASP A 10 -19.01 1.11 1.24
C ASP A 10 -19.46 0.99 2.69
N GLU A 11 -20.26 -0.03 3.04
CA GLU A 11 -20.69 -0.29 4.42
C GLU A 11 -19.54 -0.82 5.28
N ILE A 12 -18.70 -1.72 4.74
CA ILE A 12 -17.54 -2.27 5.45
C ILE A 12 -16.48 -1.20 5.66
N TYR A 13 -16.17 -0.42 4.63
CA TYR A 13 -15.06 0.52 4.63
C TYR A 13 -15.46 1.96 5.01
N GLY A 14 -16.75 2.25 5.16
CA GLY A 14 -17.26 3.58 5.53
C GLY A 14 -16.99 4.65 4.47
N LEU A 15 -17.09 4.28 3.19
CA LEU A 15 -16.62 5.11 2.08
C LEU A 15 -17.68 6.14 1.65
N GLY A 16 -17.26 7.39 1.45
CA GLY A 16 -18.10 8.44 0.86
C GLY A 16 -18.14 8.44 -0.67
N GLY A 17 -17.44 7.50 -1.31
CA GLY A 17 -17.29 7.41 -2.77
C GLY A 17 -16.76 6.03 -3.19
N LYS A 18 -16.72 5.77 -4.49
CA LYS A 18 -16.38 4.45 -5.03
C LYS A 18 -14.87 4.24 -5.11
N VAL A 19 -14.37 3.23 -4.41
CA VAL A 19 -12.95 2.82 -4.42
C VAL A 19 -12.82 1.45 -5.06
N VAL A 20 -11.87 1.32 -5.98
CA VAL A 20 -11.66 0.10 -6.76
C VAL A 20 -10.21 -0.36 -6.66
N ILE A 21 -10.01 -1.67 -6.51
CA ILE A 21 -8.72 -2.33 -6.63
C ILE A 21 -8.49 -2.78 -8.07
N LEU A 22 -7.34 -2.40 -8.62
CA LEU A 22 -6.91 -2.75 -9.97
C LEU A 22 -5.60 -3.54 -9.94
N GLU A 23 -5.47 -4.59 -10.74
CA GLU A 23 -4.16 -5.16 -11.04
C GLU A 23 -3.50 -4.37 -12.17
N GLY A 24 -2.28 -3.88 -11.93
CA GLY A 24 -1.55 -3.02 -12.85
C GLY A 24 -0.05 -3.26 -12.84
N ARG A 25 0.41 -4.49 -13.14
CA ARG A 25 1.84 -4.88 -13.15
C ARG A 25 2.75 -3.87 -13.85
N ASP A 26 2.40 -3.50 -15.07
CA ASP A 26 3.21 -2.58 -15.89
C ASP A 26 3.23 -1.16 -15.29
N THR A 27 2.09 -0.71 -14.76
CA THR A 27 1.94 0.60 -14.11
C THR A 27 2.83 0.69 -12.88
N ILE A 28 2.79 -0.33 -12.03
CA ILE A 28 3.67 -0.45 -10.86
C ILE A 28 5.13 -0.44 -11.30
N LEU A 29 5.53 -1.35 -12.20
CA LEU A 29 6.93 -1.43 -12.63
C LEU A 29 7.43 -0.09 -13.18
N GLN A 30 6.62 0.57 -14.01
CA GLN A 30 6.96 1.89 -14.55
C GLN A 30 7.12 2.94 -13.44
N ALA A 31 6.20 2.99 -12.47
CA ALA A 31 6.27 3.92 -11.35
C ALA A 31 7.52 3.73 -10.49
N TYR A 32 7.95 2.49 -10.29
CA TYR A 32 9.18 2.15 -9.55
C TYR A 32 10.44 2.19 -10.44
N GLY A 33 10.34 2.59 -11.72
CA GLY A 33 11.47 2.65 -12.65
C GLY A 33 12.03 1.27 -13.05
N LEU A 34 11.25 0.22 -12.87
CA LEU A 34 11.62 -1.17 -13.17
C LEU A 34 11.14 -1.57 -14.57
N LYS A 35 11.95 -2.36 -15.27
CA LYS A 35 11.61 -2.91 -16.59
C LYS A 35 11.00 -4.31 -16.53
N SER A 36 11.17 -5.02 -15.42
CA SER A 36 10.74 -6.41 -15.25
C SER A 36 10.58 -6.76 -13.78
N GLY A 37 9.58 -7.60 -13.48
CA GLY A 37 9.39 -8.19 -12.16
C GLY A 37 10.50 -9.15 -11.73
N ARG A 38 11.35 -9.62 -12.66
CA ARG A 38 12.50 -10.49 -12.31
C ARG A 38 13.43 -9.88 -11.28
N TYR A 39 13.59 -8.55 -11.30
CA TYR A 39 14.41 -7.88 -10.29
C TYR A 39 13.76 -7.97 -8.89
N LEU A 40 12.43 -7.86 -8.82
CA LEU A 40 11.68 -8.01 -7.56
C LEU A 40 11.88 -9.42 -6.98
N GLU A 41 11.78 -10.44 -7.84
CA GLU A 41 12.01 -11.84 -7.45
C GLU A 41 13.45 -12.07 -6.96
N LEU A 42 14.45 -11.59 -7.70
CA LEU A 42 15.86 -11.73 -7.34
C LEU A 42 16.22 -10.97 -6.04
N ALA A 43 15.60 -9.82 -5.82
CA ALA A 43 15.77 -9.03 -4.60
C ALA A 43 14.94 -9.57 -3.41
N GLY A 44 14.12 -10.61 -3.63
CA GLY A 44 13.24 -11.17 -2.60
C GLY A 44 12.19 -10.17 -2.10
N ILE A 45 11.76 -9.25 -2.97
CA ILE A 45 10.76 -8.22 -2.63
C ILE A 45 9.38 -8.85 -2.64
N ASP A 46 8.64 -8.67 -1.54
CA ASP A 46 7.25 -9.10 -1.43
C ASP A 46 6.37 -8.18 -2.27
N THR A 47 5.77 -8.72 -3.32
CA THR A 47 4.98 -7.94 -4.28
C THR A 47 3.67 -7.41 -3.71
N ARG A 48 3.23 -7.89 -2.54
CA ARG A 48 2.06 -7.34 -1.83
C ARG A 48 2.26 -5.90 -1.41
N LEU A 49 3.51 -5.48 -1.18
CA LEU A 49 3.87 -4.11 -0.83
C LEU A 49 3.82 -3.14 -2.01
N LEU A 50 3.68 -3.65 -3.23
CA LEU A 50 3.72 -2.84 -4.43
C LEU A 50 2.30 -2.36 -4.75
N THR A 51 1.87 -1.39 -3.96
CA THR A 51 0.58 -0.73 -4.06
C THR A 51 0.75 0.74 -4.40
N MET A 52 -0.25 1.31 -5.08
CA MET A 52 -0.33 2.74 -5.34
C MET A 52 -1.76 3.21 -5.17
N PHE A 53 -1.93 4.35 -4.52
CA PHE A 53 -3.24 4.94 -4.30
C PHE A 53 -3.41 6.24 -5.10
N TYR A 54 -4.49 6.34 -5.86
CA TYR A 54 -4.73 7.46 -6.77
C TYR A 54 -6.16 7.94 -6.76
N LYS A 55 -6.32 9.26 -6.90
CA LYS A 55 -7.62 9.83 -7.27
C LYS A 55 -7.92 9.50 -8.73
N SER A 56 -9.11 8.96 -8.96
CA SER A 56 -9.58 8.58 -10.29
C SER A 56 -10.02 9.81 -11.10
N MET A 57 -9.75 9.76 -12.39
CA MET A 57 -10.32 10.68 -13.39
C MET A 57 -11.47 10.04 -14.16
N MET A 58 -11.79 8.77 -13.91
CA MET A 58 -12.89 8.05 -14.54
C MET A 58 -14.22 8.47 -13.90
N PRO A 59 -15.24 8.82 -14.69
CA PRO A 59 -16.57 9.10 -14.16
C PRO A 59 -17.12 7.92 -13.35
N GLY A 60 -17.62 8.20 -12.15
CA GLY A 60 -18.26 7.21 -11.29
C GLY A 60 -17.30 6.34 -10.47
N ILE A 61 -15.99 6.56 -10.54
CA ILE A 61 -15.01 5.98 -9.61
C ILE A 61 -14.20 7.12 -9.01
N ASP A 62 -14.06 7.17 -7.68
CA ASP A 62 -13.39 8.25 -6.97
C ASP A 62 -11.91 7.94 -6.75
N TRP A 63 -11.57 6.70 -6.42
CA TRP A 63 -10.20 6.29 -6.09
C TRP A 63 -9.83 4.91 -6.64
N PHE A 64 -8.54 4.73 -6.89
CA PHE A 64 -7.93 3.46 -7.25
C PHE A 64 -6.87 3.04 -6.25
N ILE A 65 -6.91 1.79 -5.84
CA ILE A 65 -5.77 1.07 -5.28
C ILE A 65 -5.22 0.18 -6.39
N VAL A 66 -4.04 0.49 -6.91
CA VAL A 66 -3.37 -0.33 -7.93
C VAL A 66 -2.41 -1.27 -7.24
N VAL A 67 -2.54 -2.57 -7.49
CA VAL A 67 -1.67 -3.61 -6.93
C VAL A 67 -0.86 -4.27 -8.04
N TYR A 68 0.32 -4.81 -7.70
CA TYR A 68 1.16 -5.53 -8.66
C TYR A 68 0.56 -6.87 -9.09
N ASP A 69 0.25 -7.74 -8.14
CA ASP A 69 -0.32 -9.07 -8.40
C ASP A 69 -1.49 -9.27 -7.44
N TYR A 70 -2.71 -9.30 -7.97
CA TYR A 70 -3.93 -9.33 -7.15
C TYR A 70 -4.11 -10.66 -6.41
N ASN A 71 -3.68 -11.77 -7.02
CA ASN A 71 -3.74 -13.08 -6.36
C ASN A 71 -2.80 -13.12 -5.16
N GLN A 72 -1.57 -12.62 -5.34
CA GLN A 72 -0.62 -12.53 -4.23
C GLN A 72 -1.07 -11.54 -3.17
N PHE A 73 -1.66 -10.40 -3.56
CA PHE A 73 -2.27 -9.41 -2.66
C PHE A 73 -3.35 -10.04 -1.77
N CYS A 74 -4.18 -10.93 -2.33
CA CYS A 74 -5.24 -11.63 -1.58
C CYS A 74 -4.76 -12.85 -0.78
N ALA A 75 -3.48 -13.24 -0.85
CA ALA A 75 -2.99 -14.48 -0.25
C ALA A 75 -2.98 -14.48 1.30
N ASP A 76 -3.03 -13.29 1.92
CA ASP A 76 -3.01 -13.11 3.37
C ASP A 76 -4.01 -12.02 3.74
N GLN A 77 -5.19 -12.42 4.22
CA GLN A 77 -6.31 -11.51 4.45
C GLN A 77 -5.96 -10.39 5.41
N GLU A 78 -5.18 -10.67 6.46
CA GLU A 78 -4.86 -9.66 7.46
C GLU A 78 -3.86 -8.63 6.93
N VAL A 79 -2.91 -9.05 6.07
CA VAL A 79 -2.02 -8.15 5.34
C VAL A 79 -2.80 -7.35 4.30
N LYS A 80 -3.70 -8.00 3.54
CA LYS A 80 -4.57 -7.34 2.56
C LYS A 80 -5.34 -6.19 3.21
N GLU A 81 -6.07 -6.49 4.28
CA GLU A 81 -6.89 -5.51 4.99
C GLU A 81 -6.05 -4.40 5.62
N ALA A 82 -4.88 -4.73 6.19
CA ALA A 82 -3.97 -3.71 6.71
C ALA A 82 -3.52 -2.73 5.60
N ILE A 83 -3.19 -3.24 4.41
CA ILE A 83 -2.84 -2.40 3.27
C ILE A 83 -4.04 -1.56 2.82
N ILE A 84 -5.23 -2.16 2.65
CA ILE A 84 -6.42 -1.40 2.22
C ILE A 84 -6.70 -0.24 3.17
N TRP A 85 -6.75 -0.50 4.48
CA TRP A 85 -7.01 0.56 5.46
C TRP A 85 -5.89 1.61 5.51
N HIS A 86 -4.64 1.21 5.31
CA HIS A 86 -3.53 2.16 5.15
C HIS A 86 -3.77 3.07 3.94
N GLU A 87 -4.09 2.50 2.77
CA GLU A 87 -4.30 3.29 1.54
C GLU A 87 -5.51 4.23 1.66
N LEU A 88 -6.59 3.79 2.31
CA LEU A 88 -7.74 4.65 2.60
C LEU A 88 -7.38 5.81 3.55
N GLY A 89 -6.38 5.65 4.42
CA GLY A 89 -5.89 6.71 5.29
C GLY A 89 -5.34 7.93 4.53
N HIS A 90 -4.83 7.72 3.31
CA HIS A 90 -4.34 8.79 2.44
C HIS A 90 -5.46 9.69 1.90
N ILE A 91 -6.73 9.29 2.00
CA ILE A 91 -7.88 10.16 1.70
C ILE A 91 -7.97 11.28 2.74
N GLU A 92 -7.81 10.96 4.02
CA GLU A 92 -7.92 11.91 5.13
C GLU A 92 -6.61 12.65 5.41
N ASN A 93 -5.48 12.05 5.03
CA ASN A 93 -4.13 12.59 5.25
C ASN A 93 -3.40 12.78 3.91
N PRO A 94 -3.91 13.58 2.96
CA PRO A 94 -3.28 13.72 1.66
C PRO A 94 -1.89 14.36 1.79
N VAL A 95 -0.92 13.84 1.04
CA VAL A 95 0.41 14.41 0.90
C VAL A 95 0.55 14.99 -0.51
N GLU A 96 1.18 16.15 -0.65
CA GLU A 96 1.43 16.72 -1.98
C GLU A 96 2.41 15.85 -2.76
N LYS A 97 2.32 15.95 -4.09
CA LYS A 97 3.23 15.24 -4.99
C LYS A 97 4.69 15.57 -4.65
N ASP A 98 5.53 14.54 -4.60
CA ASP A 98 6.97 14.60 -4.28
C ASP A 98 7.31 14.99 -2.82
N GLN A 99 6.31 15.10 -1.94
CA GLN A 99 6.54 15.21 -0.50
C GLN A 99 6.49 13.84 0.17
N LEU A 100 7.39 13.63 1.13
CA LEU A 100 7.40 12.47 2.01
C LEU A 100 7.09 12.98 3.43
N SER A 101 6.03 12.42 4.04
CA SER A 101 5.62 12.77 5.39
C SER A 101 5.48 11.50 6.23
N VAL A 102 6.46 11.24 7.09
CA VAL A 102 6.42 10.09 8.01
C VAL A 102 5.20 10.14 8.93
N GLU A 103 4.84 11.34 9.39
CA GLU A 103 3.64 11.55 10.21
C GLU A 103 2.35 11.16 9.47
N CYS A 104 2.27 11.43 8.15
CA CYS A 104 1.13 10.96 7.36
C CYS A 104 1.10 9.43 7.31
N GLU A 105 2.23 8.80 6.97
CA GLU A 105 2.35 7.34 6.92
C GLU A 105 1.97 6.69 8.27
N ILE A 106 2.37 7.31 9.38
CA ILE A 106 1.99 6.88 10.74
C ILE A 106 0.48 6.95 10.93
N ARG A 107 -0.18 8.04 10.51
CA ARG A 107 -1.65 8.16 10.63
C ARG A 107 -2.39 7.14 9.77
N CYS A 108 -1.87 6.85 8.58
CA CYS A 108 -2.40 5.79 7.72
C CYS A 108 -2.25 4.40 8.40
N ASP A 109 -1.10 4.12 9.02
CA ASP A 109 -0.91 2.90 9.82
C ASP A 109 -1.85 2.84 11.03
N GLU A 110 -2.03 3.95 11.73
CA GLU A 110 -2.94 4.07 12.87
C GLU A 110 -4.38 3.78 12.47
N LEU A 111 -4.82 4.19 11.28
CA LEU A 111 -6.15 3.85 10.77
C LEU A 111 -6.32 2.33 10.62
N ALA A 112 -5.36 1.64 10.00
CA ALA A 112 -5.38 0.18 9.89
C ALA A 112 -5.40 -0.51 11.26
N ILE A 113 -4.65 0.02 12.23
CA ILE A 113 -4.61 -0.50 13.61
C ILE A 113 -5.95 -0.28 14.32
N MET A 114 -6.55 0.90 14.21
CA MET A 114 -7.86 1.21 14.80
C MET A 114 -8.97 0.29 14.26
N ARG A 115 -8.81 -0.21 13.04
CA ARG A 115 -9.73 -1.16 12.39
C ARG A 115 -9.46 -2.62 12.75
N GLY A 116 -8.49 -2.89 13.62
CA GLY A 116 -8.21 -4.22 14.16
C GLY A 116 -7.05 -4.96 13.48
N TYR A 117 -6.37 -4.33 12.51
CA TYR A 117 -5.33 -4.98 11.69
C TYR A 117 -3.90 -4.69 12.16
N LYS A 118 -3.67 -4.59 13.47
CA LYS A 118 -2.36 -4.28 14.04
C LYS A 118 -1.26 -5.27 13.63
N GLU A 119 -1.56 -6.56 13.67
CA GLU A 119 -0.58 -7.60 13.36
C GLU A 119 -0.35 -7.75 11.84
N GLY A 120 -1.39 -7.53 11.02
CA GLY A 120 -1.26 -7.31 9.57
C GLY A 120 -0.33 -6.14 9.25
N MET A 121 -0.53 -4.98 9.90
CA MET A 121 0.28 -3.79 9.70
C MET A 121 1.74 -4.00 10.14
N ARG A 122 1.96 -4.68 11.27
CA ARG A 122 3.30 -5.05 11.73
C ARG A 122 4.03 -5.89 10.67
N ARG A 123 3.36 -6.88 10.08
CA ARG A 123 3.94 -7.70 8.99
C ARG A 123 4.23 -6.88 7.74
N VAL A 124 3.35 -5.96 7.36
CA VAL A 124 3.60 -5.04 6.24
C VAL A 124 4.87 -4.24 6.49
N LEU A 125 5.03 -3.62 7.66
CA LEU A 125 6.23 -2.86 8.01
C LEU A 125 7.49 -3.73 8.07
N ASP A 126 7.42 -4.95 8.61
CA ASP A 126 8.53 -5.90 8.58
C ASP A 126 8.97 -6.23 7.15
N MET A 127 8.00 -6.43 6.24
CA MET A 127 8.28 -6.67 4.82
C MET A 127 8.86 -5.42 4.16
N THR A 128 8.34 -4.22 4.47
CA THR A 128 8.86 -2.94 3.95
C THR A 128 10.28 -2.71 4.40
N GLN A 129 10.62 -3.03 5.66
CA GLN A 129 11.99 -2.90 6.17
C GLN A 129 12.95 -3.87 5.45
N LYS A 130 12.53 -5.11 5.21
CA LYS A 130 13.31 -6.07 4.40
C LYS A 130 13.54 -5.56 2.98
N MET A 131 12.50 -5.02 2.34
CA MET A 131 12.60 -4.42 1.01
C MET A 131 13.56 -3.23 1.01
N ALA A 132 13.46 -2.33 1.99
CA ALA A 132 14.34 -1.17 2.11
C ALA A 132 15.81 -1.58 2.18
N ARG A 133 16.13 -2.59 2.99
CA ARG A 133 17.49 -3.13 3.12
C ARG A 133 17.97 -3.81 1.84
N ALA A 134 17.12 -4.61 1.19
CA ALA A 134 17.45 -5.27 -0.07
C ALA A 134 17.75 -4.27 -1.19
N LEU A 135 17.04 -3.14 -1.21
CA LEU A 135 17.24 -2.04 -2.15
C LEU A 135 18.35 -1.07 -1.74
N ASN A 136 18.96 -1.24 -0.57
CA ASN A 136 19.88 -0.28 0.05
C ASN A 136 19.28 1.15 0.11
N ASN A 137 17.97 1.23 0.34
CA ASN A 137 17.22 2.48 0.42
C ASN A 137 17.12 2.96 1.86
N LYS A 138 18.11 3.76 2.28
CA LYS A 138 18.21 4.28 3.65
C LYS A 138 16.99 5.10 4.08
N LEU A 139 16.46 5.92 3.18
CA LEU A 139 15.29 6.76 3.49
C LEU A 139 14.08 5.89 3.84
N LEU A 140 13.80 4.86 3.04
CA LEU A 140 12.72 3.93 3.33
C LEU A 140 12.95 3.15 4.63
N ASP A 141 14.19 2.73 4.91
CA ASP A 141 14.54 1.99 6.14
C ASP A 141 14.36 2.86 7.40
N ASP A 142 14.80 4.12 7.36
CA ASP A 142 14.67 5.08 8.45
C ASP A 142 13.18 5.39 8.72
N MET A 143 12.40 5.70 7.68
CA MET A 143 10.96 5.96 7.79
C MET A 143 10.19 4.75 8.33
N THR A 144 10.50 3.55 7.84
CA THR A 144 9.85 2.31 8.29
C THR A 144 10.19 2.00 9.75
N SER A 145 11.41 2.31 10.19
CA SER A 145 11.84 2.12 11.58
C SER A 145 11.09 3.03 12.54
N GLU A 146 10.83 4.29 12.15
CA GLU A 146 10.01 5.22 12.92
C GLU A 146 8.56 4.73 13.07
N ARG A 147 7.95 4.27 11.96
CA ARG A 147 6.62 3.66 11.97
C ARG A 147 6.56 2.42 12.87
N LEU A 148 7.56 1.53 12.79
CA LEU A 148 7.67 0.35 13.65
C LEU A 148 7.75 0.70 15.15
N MET A 149 8.53 1.72 15.51
CA MET A 149 8.62 2.18 16.91
C MET A 149 7.27 2.68 17.42
N ARG A 150 6.47 3.34 16.58
CA ARG A 150 5.17 3.88 16.95
C ARG A 150 4.12 2.81 17.23
N ILE A 151 4.18 1.67 16.55
CA ILE A 151 3.20 0.58 16.71
C ILE A 151 3.57 -0.41 17.82
N THR A 152 4.86 -0.45 18.21
CA THR A 152 5.40 -1.35 19.24
C THR A 152 5.45 -0.73 20.63
N GLY A 153 5.52 0.61 20.72
CA GLY A 153 5.35 1.37 21.96
C GLY A 153 3.88 1.53 22.36
#